data_AF-A0A7W0KXT0-F1
#
_entry.id   AF-A0A7W0KXT0-F1
#
_cell.length_a   1.000
_cell.length_b   1.000
_cell.length_c   1.000
_cell.angle_alpha   90.00
_cell.angle_beta   90.00
_cell.angle_gamma   90.00
#
_symmetry.space_group_name_H-M   'P 1'
#
loop_
_entity.id
_entity.type
_entity.pdbx_description
1 polymer ?
#
loop_
_entity_poly.entity_id
_entity_poly.type
_entity_poly.pdbx_seq_one_letter_code
_entity_poly.pdbx_strand_id
1 'polypeptide(L)'
;MSRPRRLAAAGAVWLASFAALRLSFLAPERCPDAAPDDFVAAAVWAGEWMERNQGDDGRYVYEYDRRADRILPGYNIVRHAGVTMSLYQLARSGHMETLAPADHGLDEMLEHLVPAAGGVALVESGSTTARLGASALMAAALAQRRAATGDARYDVELRGLGLFMTSLITSQGQMLSEYDLDAGVPVAGRTSRYSTGEAAWAFAQLHNMFPGEGWDGATYDVLDYLATARDEVEDIAVPPWADQWAAYTLGEAAAWGLSEDHVAYARSLAARFGVLLRTESQKEGWPVPFVDHRARGAGLGVWAEGIGALGHAAAVDTRLADLRVPIHARLTCAAAILVERQYDAADAAGSRSPGLVDGAWFRDGVTRMDDQQHVLSGLLVAAGELGPVEP
;
A
#
# COMPACT_ATOMS: atom_id res chain seq x y z
N MET A 1 -45.90 12.92 36.75
CA MET A 1 -45.48 13.86 35.67
C MET A 1 -46.65 14.12 34.75
N SER A 2 -46.97 15.39 34.45
CA SER A 2 -48.02 15.76 33.49
C SER A 2 -47.65 15.32 32.07
N ARG A 3 -48.65 15.04 31.22
CA ARG A 3 -48.50 14.67 29.81
C ARG A 3 -47.53 15.60 29.03
N PRO A 4 -47.55 16.94 29.19
CA PRO A 4 -46.57 17.83 28.55
C PRO A 4 -45.13 17.63 29.05
N ARG A 5 -44.92 17.31 30.33
CA ARG A 5 -43.58 17.02 30.87
C ARG A 5 -43.00 15.71 30.32
N ARG A 6 -43.85 14.71 30.03
CA ARG A 6 -43.42 13.46 29.38
C ARG A 6 -43.02 13.67 27.91
N LEU A 7 -43.78 14.49 27.18
CA LEU A 7 -43.46 14.85 25.80
C LEU A 7 -42.18 15.68 25.71
N ALA A 8 -41.98 16.64 26.61
CA ALA A 8 -40.75 17.43 26.69
C ALA A 8 -39.52 16.56 27.02
N ALA A 9 -39.65 15.62 27.97
CA ALA A 9 -38.57 14.69 28.29
C ALA A 9 -38.24 13.74 27.12
N ALA A 10 -39.25 13.21 26.43
CA ALA A 10 -39.04 12.40 25.23
C ALA A 10 -38.38 13.20 24.09
N GLY A 11 -38.80 14.45 23.88
CA GLY A 11 -38.17 15.35 22.90
C GLY A 11 -36.71 15.66 23.24
N ALA A 12 -36.39 15.87 24.52
CA ALA A 12 -35.01 16.08 24.98
C ALA A 12 -34.14 14.84 24.78
N VAL A 13 -34.66 13.63 25.03
CA VAL A 13 -33.94 12.37 24.75
C VAL A 13 -33.69 12.23 23.25
N TRP A 14 -34.68 12.46 22.40
CA TRP A 14 -34.49 12.40 20.94
C TRP A 14 -33.49 13.43 20.43
N LEU A 15 -33.55 14.67 20.92
CA LEU A 15 -32.57 15.71 20.59
C LEU A 15 -31.17 15.33 21.06
N ALA A 16 -31.02 14.79 22.28
CA ALA A 16 -29.73 14.34 22.79
C ALA A 16 -29.20 13.13 22.01
N SER A 17 -30.03 12.16 21.66
CA SER A 17 -29.65 11.00 20.84
C SER A 17 -29.29 11.40 19.42
N PHE A 18 -30.05 12.31 18.80
CA PHE A 18 -29.74 12.81 17.46
C PHE A 18 -28.49 13.68 17.45
N ALA A 19 -28.29 14.51 18.49
CA ALA A 19 -27.06 15.26 18.68
C ALA A 19 -25.86 14.33 18.88
N ALA A 20 -25.99 13.29 19.72
CA ALA A 20 -24.94 12.29 19.92
C ALA A 20 -24.62 11.53 18.62
N LEU A 21 -25.63 11.03 17.91
CA LEU A 21 -25.44 10.37 16.60
C LEU A 21 -24.81 11.31 15.58
N ARG A 22 -25.20 12.58 15.56
CA ARG A 22 -24.64 13.57 14.64
C ARG A 22 -23.19 13.91 14.96
N LEU A 23 -22.85 14.01 16.24
CA LEU A 23 -21.50 14.30 16.71
C LEU A 23 -20.55 13.10 16.59
N SER A 24 -21.07 11.87 16.52
CA SER A 24 -20.25 10.64 16.48
C SER A 24 -20.20 9.96 15.11
N PHE A 25 -21.31 9.92 14.35
CA PHE A 25 -21.42 9.15 13.09
C PHE A 25 -21.80 10.00 11.86
N LEU A 26 -22.23 11.25 12.04
CA LEU A 26 -22.63 12.15 10.94
C LEU A 26 -21.84 13.46 10.92
N ALA A 27 -20.60 13.45 11.42
CA ALA A 27 -19.71 14.57 11.17
C ALA A 27 -19.53 14.76 9.66
N PRO A 28 -19.47 16.02 9.17
CA PRO A 28 -19.22 16.26 7.76
C PRO A 28 -17.86 15.71 7.37
N GLU A 29 -17.78 15.10 6.18
CA GLU A 29 -16.50 14.77 5.55
C GLU A 29 -15.80 16.09 5.20
N ARG A 30 -14.51 16.22 5.53
CA ARG A 30 -13.65 17.30 5.05
C ARG A 30 -12.72 16.72 3.99
N CYS A 31 -13.00 17.07 2.74
CA CYS A 31 -12.14 16.78 1.60
C CYS A 31 -11.56 18.12 1.14
N PRO A 32 -10.25 18.37 1.32
CA PRO A 32 -9.62 19.58 0.80
C PRO A 32 -9.81 19.72 -0.71
N ASP A 33 -9.73 20.95 -1.20
CA ASP A 33 -9.70 21.21 -2.64
C ASP A 33 -8.27 20.98 -3.15
N ALA A 34 -8.10 19.97 -4.00
CA ALA A 34 -6.85 19.67 -4.70
C ALA A 34 -7.18 19.02 -6.05
N ALA A 35 -6.37 19.31 -7.06
CA ALA A 35 -6.49 18.81 -8.42
C ALA A 35 -5.49 17.67 -8.70
N PRO A 36 -5.66 16.89 -9.78
CA PRO A 36 -4.71 15.85 -10.18
C PRO A 36 -3.25 16.32 -10.23
N ASP A 37 -2.99 17.53 -10.75
CA ASP A 37 -1.64 18.11 -10.80
C ASP A 37 -1.02 18.29 -9.40
N ASP A 38 -1.83 18.61 -8.39
CA ASP A 38 -1.35 18.70 -7.00
C ASP A 38 -0.97 17.32 -6.45
N PHE A 39 -1.69 16.25 -6.87
CA PHE A 39 -1.37 14.88 -6.48
C PHE A 39 -0.03 14.44 -7.07
N VAL A 40 0.20 14.74 -8.35
CA VAL A 40 1.48 14.46 -9.02
C VAL A 40 2.61 15.24 -8.35
N ALA A 41 2.43 16.54 -8.10
CA ALA A 41 3.44 17.36 -7.43
C ALA A 41 3.82 16.81 -6.04
N ALA A 42 2.82 16.42 -5.24
CA ALA A 42 3.06 15.84 -3.93
C ALA A 42 3.77 14.47 -4.00
N ALA A 43 3.46 13.65 -5.01
CA ALA A 43 4.15 12.38 -5.27
C ALA A 43 5.62 12.59 -5.68
N VAL A 44 5.88 13.58 -6.55
CA VAL A 44 7.24 13.98 -6.94
C VAL A 44 8.03 14.44 -5.71
N TRP A 45 7.46 15.30 -4.87
CA TRP A 45 8.11 15.73 -3.63
C TRP A 45 8.44 14.58 -2.67
N ALA A 46 7.59 13.54 -2.63
CA ALA A 46 7.88 12.33 -1.86
C ALA A 46 9.08 11.57 -2.44
N GLY A 47 9.17 11.44 -3.78
CA GLY A 47 10.30 10.85 -4.47
C GLY A 47 11.60 11.63 -4.25
N GLU A 48 11.55 12.96 -4.34
CA GLU A 48 12.71 13.81 -4.04
C GLU A 48 13.13 13.72 -2.57
N TRP A 49 12.19 13.58 -1.63
CA TRP A 49 12.52 13.33 -0.22
C TRP A 49 13.28 12.00 -0.09
N MET A 50 12.87 10.95 -0.79
CA MET A 50 13.56 9.66 -0.75
C MET A 50 14.98 9.77 -1.31
N GLU A 51 15.16 10.44 -2.45
CA GLU A 51 16.46 10.69 -3.06
C GLU A 51 17.39 11.46 -2.12
N ARG A 52 16.91 12.60 -1.56
CA ARG A 52 17.70 13.42 -0.62
C ARG A 52 18.11 12.66 0.64
N ASN A 53 17.33 11.65 1.02
CA ASN A 53 17.51 10.87 2.24
C ASN A 53 17.91 9.41 1.94
N GLN A 54 18.56 9.18 0.79
CA GLN A 54 19.25 7.95 0.45
C GLN A 54 20.74 8.07 0.78
N GLY A 55 21.30 7.05 1.41
CA GLY A 55 22.72 6.96 1.72
C GLY A 55 23.54 6.51 0.50
N ASP A 56 24.86 6.69 0.58
CA ASP A 56 25.79 6.26 -0.47
C ASP A 56 25.76 4.73 -0.73
N ASP A 57 25.28 3.96 0.25
CA ASP A 57 25.06 2.51 0.18
C ASP A 57 23.68 2.13 -0.39
N GLY A 58 22.93 3.09 -0.92
CA GLY A 58 21.60 2.86 -1.52
C GLY A 58 20.48 2.72 -0.49
N ARG A 59 20.80 2.72 0.81
CA ARG A 59 19.80 2.57 1.88
C ARG A 59 19.09 3.89 2.16
N TYR A 60 17.77 3.82 2.35
CA TYR A 60 16.98 5.00 2.69
C TYR A 60 16.98 5.28 4.20
N VAL A 61 16.71 6.53 4.58
CA VAL A 61 16.39 6.86 5.97
C VAL A 61 15.13 6.10 6.39
N TYR A 62 15.30 5.18 7.34
CA TYR A 62 14.22 4.32 7.81
C TYR A 62 13.13 5.10 8.53
N GLU A 63 13.49 5.72 9.66
CA GLU A 63 12.61 6.52 10.51
C GLU A 63 13.36 7.75 11.00
N TYR A 64 12.68 8.89 11.08
CA TYR A 64 13.21 10.13 11.63
C TYR A 64 12.26 10.71 12.68
N ASP A 65 12.78 10.96 13.88
CA ASP A 65 12.11 11.66 14.98
C ASP A 65 12.55 13.12 14.99
N ARG A 66 11.67 14.02 14.58
CA ARG A 66 11.97 15.46 14.50
C ARG A 66 12.06 16.16 15.85
N ARG A 67 11.44 15.59 16.91
CA ARG A 67 11.52 16.17 18.26
C ARG A 67 12.90 15.94 18.84
N ALA A 68 13.40 14.72 18.70
CA ALA A 68 14.75 14.36 19.11
C ALA A 68 15.82 14.80 18.09
N ASP A 69 15.43 15.06 16.84
CA ASP A 69 16.29 15.30 15.68
C ASP A 69 17.29 14.16 15.48
N ARG A 70 16.74 12.95 15.28
CA ARG A 70 17.55 11.74 15.11
C ARG A 70 16.90 10.77 14.13
N ILE A 71 17.74 10.10 13.37
CA ILE A 71 17.36 8.90 12.62
C ILE A 71 17.28 7.74 13.63
N LEU A 72 16.19 6.98 13.58
CA LEU A 72 15.97 5.83 14.46
C LEU A 72 16.54 4.55 13.84
N PRO A 73 17.09 3.62 14.64
CA PRO A 73 17.56 2.33 14.16
C PRO A 73 16.37 1.41 13.80
N GLY A 74 16.67 0.22 13.26
CA GLY A 74 15.66 -0.81 13.01
C GLY A 74 15.24 -0.94 11.54
N TYR A 75 16.21 -0.78 10.64
CA TYR A 75 16.04 -0.93 9.20
C TYR A 75 15.29 -2.22 8.84
N ASN A 76 14.56 -2.20 7.72
CA ASN A 76 13.76 -3.34 7.29
C ASN A 76 13.80 -3.46 5.77
N ILE A 77 14.41 -4.55 5.28
CA ILE A 77 14.61 -4.77 3.84
C ILE A 77 13.29 -4.85 3.05
N VAL A 78 12.20 -5.32 3.67
CA VAL A 78 10.87 -5.37 3.01
C VAL A 78 10.40 -3.97 2.65
N ARG A 79 10.55 -3.01 3.58
CA ARG A 79 10.16 -1.62 3.33
C ARG A 79 11.13 -0.95 2.34
N HIS A 80 12.41 -1.32 2.35
CA HIS A 80 13.36 -0.82 1.35
C HIS A 80 12.91 -1.24 -0.06
N ALA A 81 12.55 -2.51 -0.26
CA ALA A 81 12.01 -2.99 -1.53
C ALA A 81 10.73 -2.26 -1.95
N GLY A 82 9.84 -1.97 -0.99
CA GLY A 82 8.65 -1.16 -1.21
C GLY A 82 8.95 0.27 -1.66
N VAL A 83 9.91 0.96 -1.02
CA VAL A 83 10.35 2.30 -1.40
C VAL A 83 10.92 2.30 -2.81
N THR A 84 11.84 1.38 -3.11
CA THR A 84 12.42 1.23 -4.45
C THR A 84 11.34 0.95 -5.50
N MET A 85 10.35 0.12 -5.18
CA MET A 85 9.18 -0.11 -6.04
C MET A 85 8.40 1.18 -6.32
N SER A 86 8.12 2.00 -5.30
CA SER A 86 7.40 3.27 -5.49
C SER A 86 8.17 4.30 -6.32
N LEU A 87 9.50 4.33 -6.23
CA LEU A 87 10.34 5.18 -7.09
C LEU A 87 10.30 4.74 -8.56
N TYR A 88 10.24 3.43 -8.83
CA TYR A 88 10.00 2.93 -10.20
C TYR A 88 8.60 3.21 -10.70
N GLN A 89 7.58 3.19 -9.83
CA GLN A 89 6.24 3.65 -10.21
C GLN A 89 6.24 5.13 -10.62
N LEU A 90 6.97 5.98 -9.89
CA LEU A 90 7.15 7.39 -10.27
C LEU A 90 7.88 7.53 -11.61
N ALA A 91 8.96 6.78 -11.83
CA ALA A 91 9.65 6.75 -13.12
C ALA A 91 8.69 6.32 -14.26
N ARG A 92 7.87 5.28 -14.03
CA ARG A 92 6.87 4.78 -14.98
C ARG A 92 5.80 5.82 -15.32
N SER A 93 5.45 6.71 -14.39
CA SER A 93 4.54 7.84 -14.64
C SER A 93 5.17 9.00 -15.44
N GLY A 94 6.40 8.83 -15.93
CA GLY A 94 7.08 9.81 -16.80
C GLY A 94 8.16 10.62 -16.09
N HIS A 95 8.36 10.44 -14.79
CA HIS A 95 9.37 11.13 -13.98
C HIS A 95 10.71 10.36 -13.97
N MET A 96 11.29 10.18 -15.16
CA MET A 96 12.49 9.35 -15.36
C MET A 96 13.72 9.83 -14.58
N GLU A 97 13.74 11.06 -14.08
CA GLU A 97 14.73 11.56 -13.14
C GLU A 97 14.85 10.70 -11.86
N THR A 98 13.75 10.05 -11.43
CA THR A 98 13.76 9.17 -10.24
C THR A 98 14.32 7.77 -10.52
N LEU A 99 14.67 7.46 -11.77
CA LEU A 99 15.25 6.16 -12.13
C LEU A 99 16.61 5.96 -11.44
N ALA A 100 17.46 6.98 -11.38
CA ALA A 100 18.78 6.87 -10.77
C ALA A 100 18.75 6.53 -9.27
N PRO A 101 17.98 7.24 -8.41
CA PRO A 101 17.84 6.84 -7.01
C PRO A 101 17.14 5.48 -6.83
N ALA A 102 16.21 5.12 -7.72
CA ALA A 102 15.58 3.80 -7.70
C ALA A 102 16.59 2.67 -8.04
N ASP A 103 17.42 2.86 -9.06
CA ASP A 103 18.49 1.92 -9.45
C ASP A 103 19.53 1.80 -8.31
N HIS A 104 19.86 2.89 -7.63
CA HIS A 104 20.76 2.86 -6.46
C HIS A 104 20.18 2.04 -5.28
N GLY A 105 18.87 2.15 -5.04
CA GLY A 105 18.19 1.27 -4.08
C GLY A 105 18.14 -0.18 -4.56
N LEU A 106 17.96 -0.42 -5.86
CA LEU A 106 17.99 -1.76 -6.42
C LEU A 106 19.36 -2.42 -6.28
N ASP A 107 20.47 -1.68 -6.45
CA ASP A 107 21.82 -2.21 -6.28
C ASP A 107 22.01 -2.81 -4.89
N GLU A 108 21.54 -2.13 -3.83
CA GLU A 108 21.54 -2.67 -2.46
C GLU A 108 20.74 -3.98 -2.35
N MET A 109 19.60 -4.11 -3.04
CA MET A 109 18.83 -5.37 -3.03
C MET A 109 19.53 -6.49 -3.81
N LEU A 110 20.16 -6.18 -4.94
CA LEU A 110 20.84 -7.15 -5.78
C LEU A 110 22.04 -7.79 -5.07
N GLU A 111 22.78 -7.00 -4.26
CA GLU A 111 23.87 -7.51 -3.42
C GLU A 111 23.40 -8.52 -2.35
N HIS A 112 22.11 -8.50 -2.03
CA HIS A 112 21.48 -9.30 -0.98
C HIS A 112 20.60 -10.45 -1.51
N LEU A 113 20.68 -10.75 -2.81
CA LEU A 113 20.06 -11.94 -3.40
C LEU A 113 20.86 -13.20 -3.07
N VAL A 114 20.17 -14.23 -2.57
CA VAL A 114 20.77 -15.54 -2.33
C VAL A 114 19.98 -16.65 -3.05
N PRO A 115 20.62 -17.72 -3.51
CA PRO A 115 19.92 -18.89 -4.04
C PRO A 115 19.00 -19.52 -2.98
N ALA A 116 17.73 -19.74 -3.28
CA ALA A 116 16.77 -20.37 -2.38
C ALA A 116 15.65 -21.06 -3.17
N ALA A 117 15.26 -22.26 -2.76
CA ALA A 117 14.15 -23.02 -3.34
C ALA A 117 14.13 -23.12 -4.89
N GLY A 118 15.30 -23.25 -5.52
CA GLY A 118 15.43 -23.31 -6.98
C GLY A 118 15.35 -21.96 -7.71
N GLY A 119 15.17 -20.86 -6.97
CA GLY A 119 15.22 -19.49 -7.46
C GLY A 119 16.19 -18.64 -6.64
N VAL A 120 15.84 -17.38 -6.42
CA VAL A 120 16.58 -16.44 -5.56
C VAL A 120 15.64 -15.74 -4.59
N ALA A 121 16.14 -15.43 -3.40
CA ALA A 121 15.41 -14.69 -2.38
C ALA A 121 16.19 -13.45 -1.95
N LEU A 122 15.47 -12.35 -1.70
CA LEU A 122 16.02 -11.17 -1.04
C LEU A 122 16.13 -11.40 0.46
N VAL A 123 17.32 -11.21 1.01
CA VAL A 123 17.62 -11.50 2.42
C VAL A 123 18.22 -10.29 3.11
N GLU A 124 17.71 -9.98 4.29
CA GLU A 124 18.29 -8.90 5.09
C GLU A 124 19.71 -9.27 5.55
N SER A 125 20.64 -8.33 5.48
CA SER A 125 22.03 -8.54 5.89
C SER A 125 22.13 -9.22 7.27
N GLY A 126 22.83 -10.36 7.32
CA GLY A 126 23.02 -11.14 8.55
C GLY A 126 21.85 -12.03 8.97
N SER A 127 20.77 -12.10 8.18
CA SER A 127 19.64 -13.00 8.42
C SER A 127 19.91 -14.40 7.86
N THR A 128 19.50 -15.44 8.60
CA THR A 128 19.42 -16.84 8.11
C THR A 128 18.02 -17.19 7.61
N THR A 129 17.12 -16.21 7.55
CA THR A 129 15.74 -16.37 7.10
C THR A 129 15.45 -15.41 5.96
N ALA A 130 14.93 -15.95 4.84
CA ALA A 130 14.36 -15.15 3.77
C ALA A 130 12.88 -14.87 4.05
N ARG A 131 12.46 -13.61 3.85
CA ARG A 131 11.08 -13.17 4.09
C ARG A 131 10.33 -13.03 2.76
N LEU A 132 9.14 -13.61 2.68
CA LEU A 132 8.29 -13.58 1.49
C LEU A 132 8.09 -12.15 0.98
N GLY A 133 7.68 -11.24 1.86
CA GLY A 133 7.39 -9.85 1.51
C GLY A 133 8.56 -9.09 0.89
N ALA A 134 9.80 -9.41 1.30
CA ALA A 134 10.99 -8.76 0.75
C ALA A 134 11.17 -9.17 -0.72
N SER A 135 11.07 -10.46 -1.00
CA SER A 135 11.22 -11.00 -2.34
C SER A 135 10.05 -10.59 -3.25
N ALA A 136 8.83 -10.55 -2.71
CA ALA A 136 7.64 -10.09 -3.42
C ALA A 136 7.73 -8.62 -3.85
N LEU A 137 8.11 -7.72 -2.93
CA LEU A 137 8.25 -6.30 -3.25
C LEU A 137 9.46 -6.02 -4.14
N MET A 138 10.53 -6.82 -4.07
CA MET A 138 11.62 -6.73 -5.04
C MET A 138 11.17 -7.18 -6.44
N ALA A 139 10.39 -8.27 -6.54
CA ALA A 139 9.82 -8.71 -7.81
C ALA A 139 8.90 -7.64 -8.41
N ALA A 140 8.04 -7.03 -7.58
CA ALA A 140 7.25 -5.87 -7.99
C ALA A 140 8.13 -4.71 -8.46
N ALA A 141 9.19 -4.35 -7.71
CA ALA A 141 10.12 -3.30 -8.11
C ALA A 141 10.76 -3.56 -9.49
N LEU A 142 11.24 -4.78 -9.74
CA LEU A 142 11.81 -5.17 -11.03
C LEU A 142 10.77 -5.12 -12.16
N ALA A 143 9.53 -5.55 -11.92
CA ALA A 143 8.46 -5.46 -12.90
C ALA A 143 8.10 -3.99 -13.22
N GLN A 144 8.03 -3.12 -12.21
CA GLN A 144 7.81 -1.68 -12.41
C GLN A 144 8.96 -1.04 -13.17
N ARG A 145 10.22 -1.38 -12.85
CA ARG A 145 11.39 -0.94 -13.59
C ARG A 145 11.34 -1.38 -15.05
N ARG A 146 11.05 -2.65 -15.28
CA ARG A 146 10.94 -3.25 -16.62
C ARG A 146 9.89 -2.49 -17.45
N ALA A 147 8.73 -2.19 -16.88
CA ALA A 147 7.67 -1.40 -17.51
C ALA A 147 8.07 0.06 -17.76
N ALA A 148 8.79 0.71 -16.84
CA ALA A 148 9.23 2.09 -17.00
C ALA A 148 10.32 2.26 -18.07
N THR A 149 11.19 1.27 -18.23
CA THR A 149 12.43 1.40 -19.01
C THR A 149 12.45 0.60 -20.31
N GLY A 150 11.66 -0.48 -20.39
CA GLY A 150 11.81 -1.47 -21.45
C GLY A 150 13.16 -2.19 -21.42
N ASP A 151 13.89 -2.20 -20.28
CA ASP A 151 15.15 -2.92 -20.09
C ASP A 151 14.94 -4.29 -19.42
N ALA A 152 15.35 -5.37 -20.11
CA ALA A 152 15.08 -6.76 -19.73
C ALA A 152 16.21 -7.40 -18.91
N ARG A 153 17.23 -6.62 -18.53
CA ARG A 153 18.46 -7.19 -17.96
C ARG A 153 18.26 -7.94 -16.63
N TYR A 154 17.17 -7.67 -15.92
CA TYR A 154 16.84 -8.29 -14.63
C TYR A 154 15.73 -9.35 -14.72
N ASP A 155 15.37 -9.78 -15.93
CA ASP A 155 14.34 -10.78 -16.18
C ASP A 155 14.66 -12.15 -15.57
N VAL A 156 15.96 -12.46 -15.38
CA VAL A 156 16.43 -13.70 -14.74
C VAL A 156 16.17 -13.65 -13.24
N GLU A 157 16.53 -12.55 -12.59
CA GLU A 157 16.32 -12.30 -11.17
C GLU A 157 14.82 -12.24 -10.87
N LEU A 158 14.02 -11.57 -11.70
CA LEU A 158 12.57 -11.48 -11.56
C LEU A 158 11.91 -12.87 -11.59
N ARG A 159 12.24 -13.72 -12.58
CA ARG A 159 11.77 -15.12 -12.60
C ARG A 159 12.28 -15.93 -11.40
N GLY A 160 13.52 -15.73 -11.00
CA GLY A 160 14.12 -16.39 -9.84
C GLY A 160 13.39 -16.06 -8.53
N LEU A 161 12.97 -14.80 -8.35
CA LEU A 161 12.10 -14.40 -7.23
C LEU A 161 10.74 -15.09 -7.32
N GLY A 162 10.13 -15.17 -8.51
CA GLY A 162 8.89 -15.90 -8.74
C GLY A 162 8.97 -17.38 -8.35
N LEU A 163 10.06 -18.06 -8.73
CA LEU A 163 10.32 -19.45 -8.34
C LEU A 163 10.44 -19.61 -6.82
N PHE A 164 11.20 -18.72 -6.16
CA PHE A 164 11.30 -18.73 -4.70
C PHE A 164 9.93 -18.54 -4.04
N MET A 165 9.15 -17.54 -4.46
CA MET A 165 7.81 -17.28 -3.89
C MET A 165 6.87 -18.47 -4.08
N THR A 166 6.93 -19.15 -5.22
CA THR A 166 6.07 -20.33 -5.50
C THR A 166 6.32 -21.45 -4.49
N SER A 167 7.56 -21.60 -4.00
CA SER A 167 7.87 -22.60 -2.97
C SER A 167 7.21 -22.37 -1.61
N LEU A 168 6.64 -21.19 -1.39
CA LEU A 168 6.00 -20.78 -0.14
C LEU A 168 4.47 -20.89 -0.19
N ILE A 169 3.89 -21.23 -1.35
CA ILE A 169 2.45 -21.46 -1.51
C ILE A 169 2.09 -22.80 -0.85
N THR A 170 1.13 -22.77 0.07
CA THR A 170 0.54 -23.97 0.67
C THR A 170 -0.48 -24.60 -0.26
N SER A 171 -0.89 -25.84 0.01
CA SER A 171 -1.94 -26.52 -0.78
C SER A 171 -3.32 -25.84 -0.75
N GLN A 172 -3.52 -24.82 0.09
CA GLN A 172 -4.76 -24.04 0.19
C GLN A 172 -4.60 -22.61 -0.35
N GLY A 173 -3.49 -22.26 -1.01
CA GLY A 173 -3.25 -20.90 -1.52
C GLY A 173 -2.74 -19.89 -0.49
N GLN A 174 -2.87 -20.17 0.82
CA GLN A 174 -2.16 -19.42 1.86
C GLN A 174 -0.65 -19.50 1.62
N MET A 175 0.10 -18.44 1.96
CA MET A 175 1.55 -18.45 1.84
C MET A 175 2.28 -18.38 3.18
N LEU A 176 3.37 -19.15 3.28
CA LEU A 176 4.31 -19.05 4.40
C LEU A 176 5.19 -17.81 4.24
N SER A 177 5.38 -17.06 5.32
CA SER A 177 6.08 -15.78 5.28
C SER A 177 7.60 -15.87 5.38
N GLU A 178 8.13 -17.04 5.75
CA GLU A 178 9.53 -17.25 6.11
C GLU A 178 10.07 -18.54 5.49
N TYR A 179 11.32 -18.50 5.02
CA TYR A 179 12.09 -19.63 4.53
C TYR A 179 13.41 -19.71 5.29
N ASP A 180 13.71 -20.88 5.86
CA ASP A 180 14.97 -21.13 6.57
C ASP A 180 16.06 -21.49 5.56
N LEU A 181 17.07 -20.62 5.46
CA LEU A 181 18.16 -20.77 4.49
C LEU A 181 19.14 -21.87 4.87
N ASP A 182 19.32 -22.14 6.16
CA ASP A 182 20.23 -23.18 6.65
C ASP A 182 19.62 -24.57 6.46
N ALA A 183 18.33 -24.71 6.79
CA ALA A 183 17.59 -25.95 6.63
C ALA A 183 17.12 -26.19 5.17
N GLY A 184 17.04 -25.13 4.36
CA GLY A 184 16.58 -25.21 2.98
C GLY A 184 15.10 -25.57 2.87
N VAL A 185 14.26 -25.07 3.78
CA VAL A 185 12.82 -25.38 3.82
C VAL A 185 11.98 -24.17 4.24
N PRO A 186 10.71 -24.07 3.76
CA PRO A 186 9.73 -23.13 4.32
C PRO A 186 9.52 -23.34 5.83
N VAL A 187 9.37 -22.25 6.58
CA VAL A 187 9.11 -22.32 8.02
C VAL A 187 7.61 -22.53 8.28
N ALA A 188 7.24 -23.73 8.69
CA ALA A 188 5.85 -24.12 8.89
C ALA A 188 5.11 -23.22 9.90
N GLY A 189 3.87 -22.86 9.58
CA GLY A 189 2.98 -22.07 10.46
C GLY A 189 3.35 -20.59 10.61
N ARG A 190 4.39 -20.12 9.92
CA ARG A 190 4.75 -18.70 9.89
C ARG A 190 4.03 -18.04 8.72
N THR A 191 3.09 -17.15 9.02
CA THR A 191 2.31 -16.41 8.02
C THR A 191 2.36 -14.91 8.30
N SER A 192 2.00 -14.11 7.30
CA SER A 192 1.97 -12.65 7.37
C SER A 192 0.71 -12.13 6.72
N ARG A 193 -0.02 -11.26 7.44
CA ARG A 193 -1.21 -10.56 6.93
C ARG A 193 -0.95 -9.68 5.71
N TYR A 194 0.32 -9.37 5.43
CA TYR A 194 0.74 -8.50 4.33
C TYR A 194 1.35 -9.30 3.18
N SER A 195 2.23 -10.27 3.50
CA SER A 195 3.11 -10.86 2.49
C SER A 195 2.43 -11.80 1.52
N THR A 196 1.30 -12.40 1.92
CA THR A 196 0.45 -13.17 0.99
C THR A 196 -0.12 -12.26 -0.10
N GLY A 197 -0.60 -11.07 0.26
CA GLY A 197 -1.08 -10.08 -0.71
C GLY A 197 0.06 -9.51 -1.57
N GLU A 198 1.21 -9.17 -0.97
CA GLU A 198 2.40 -8.70 -1.69
C GLU A 198 2.81 -9.69 -2.79
N ALA A 199 2.85 -10.98 -2.44
CA ALA A 199 3.21 -12.05 -3.36
C ALA A 199 2.15 -12.26 -4.46
N ALA A 200 0.86 -12.19 -4.13
CA ALA A 200 -0.21 -12.28 -5.12
C ALA A 200 -0.06 -11.20 -6.21
N TRP A 201 0.25 -9.96 -5.81
CA TRP A 201 0.44 -8.88 -6.78
C TRP A 201 1.74 -9.04 -7.57
N ALA A 202 2.82 -9.53 -6.95
CA ALA A 202 4.05 -9.84 -7.66
C ALA A 202 3.85 -10.95 -8.71
N PHE A 203 3.07 -12.00 -8.41
CA PHE A 203 2.72 -13.04 -9.38
C PHE A 203 1.88 -12.49 -10.54
N ALA A 204 0.92 -11.60 -10.27
CA ALA A 204 0.15 -10.97 -11.32
C ALA A 204 1.03 -10.16 -12.28
N GLN A 205 1.99 -9.39 -11.74
CA GLN A 205 2.97 -8.65 -12.55
C GLN A 205 3.90 -9.58 -13.33
N LEU A 206 4.36 -10.68 -12.73
CA LEU A 206 5.12 -11.74 -13.42
C LEU A 206 4.32 -12.33 -14.58
N HIS A 207 3.02 -12.58 -14.40
CA HIS A 207 2.14 -13.09 -15.45
C HIS A 207 2.03 -12.11 -16.62
N ASN A 208 1.84 -10.82 -16.32
CA ASN A 208 1.76 -9.79 -17.36
C ASN A 208 3.07 -9.65 -18.14
N MET A 209 4.22 -9.74 -17.46
CA MET A 209 5.55 -9.66 -18.07
C MET A 209 5.92 -10.91 -18.86
N PHE A 210 5.50 -12.09 -18.38
CA PHE A 210 5.88 -13.39 -18.92
C PHE A 210 4.66 -14.29 -19.13
N PRO A 211 3.75 -13.91 -20.06
CA PRO A 211 2.53 -14.67 -20.28
C PRO A 211 2.84 -16.09 -20.77
N GLY A 212 2.12 -17.06 -20.20
CA GLY A 212 2.27 -18.49 -20.54
C GLY A 212 3.31 -19.25 -19.71
N GLU A 213 4.03 -18.61 -18.80
CA GLU A 213 4.97 -19.27 -17.88
C GLU A 213 4.32 -19.85 -16.60
N GLY A 214 2.99 -19.72 -16.46
CA GLY A 214 2.21 -20.33 -15.37
C GLY A 214 2.04 -19.46 -14.11
N TRP A 215 2.50 -18.21 -14.15
CA TRP A 215 2.36 -17.26 -13.04
C TRP A 215 0.90 -16.86 -12.74
N ASP A 216 -0.01 -17.00 -13.70
CA ASP A 216 -1.46 -16.88 -13.54
C ASP A 216 -2.02 -17.91 -12.57
N GLY A 217 -1.56 -19.16 -12.66
CA GLY A 217 -1.98 -20.23 -11.74
C GLY A 217 -1.62 -19.89 -10.30
N ALA A 218 -0.37 -19.51 -10.05
CA ALA A 218 0.08 -19.07 -8.73
C ALA A 218 -0.69 -17.83 -8.24
N THR A 219 -0.98 -16.88 -9.13
CA THR A 219 -1.78 -15.70 -8.79
C THR A 219 -3.19 -16.09 -8.34
N TYR A 220 -3.89 -16.95 -9.08
CA TYR A 220 -5.24 -17.38 -8.74
C TYR A 220 -5.28 -18.24 -7.47
N ASP A 221 -4.34 -19.16 -7.28
CA ASP A 221 -4.27 -19.98 -6.06
C ASP A 221 -4.24 -19.09 -4.81
N VAL A 222 -3.41 -18.04 -4.82
CA VAL A 222 -3.30 -17.11 -3.70
C VAL A 222 -4.53 -16.18 -3.63
N LEU A 223 -5.02 -15.67 -4.75
CA LEU A 223 -6.16 -14.77 -4.77
C LEU A 223 -7.46 -15.45 -4.30
N ASP A 224 -7.67 -16.72 -4.67
CA ASP A 224 -8.79 -17.53 -4.19
C ASP A 224 -8.75 -17.67 -2.67
N TYR A 225 -7.57 -17.92 -2.08
CA TYR A 225 -7.40 -17.94 -0.62
C TYR A 225 -7.74 -16.59 0.02
N LEU A 226 -7.22 -15.49 -0.54
CA LEU A 226 -7.46 -14.12 -0.04
C LEU A 226 -8.95 -13.76 -0.07
N ALA A 227 -9.66 -14.20 -1.12
CA ALA A 227 -11.07 -13.89 -1.34
C ALA A 227 -12.04 -14.74 -0.51
N THR A 228 -11.68 -16.00 -0.21
CA THR A 228 -12.65 -16.98 0.32
C THR A 228 -12.34 -17.51 1.72
N ALA A 229 -11.06 -17.52 2.14
CA ALA A 229 -10.65 -18.24 3.35
C ALA A 229 -9.83 -17.39 4.33
N ARG A 230 -9.03 -16.44 3.85
CA ARG A 230 -8.05 -15.69 4.67
C ARG A 230 -8.65 -15.15 5.96
N ASP A 231 -9.78 -14.46 5.85
CA ASP A 231 -10.30 -13.72 7.00
C ASP A 231 -10.75 -14.65 8.15
N GLU A 232 -11.22 -15.86 7.84
CA GLU A 232 -11.55 -16.89 8.83
C GLU A 232 -10.28 -17.58 9.34
N VAL A 233 -9.38 -17.99 8.44
CA VAL A 233 -8.15 -18.72 8.79
C VAL A 233 -7.19 -17.87 9.64
N GLU A 234 -7.13 -16.57 9.39
CA GLU A 234 -6.23 -15.63 10.08
C GLU A 234 -6.89 -14.83 11.21
N ASP A 235 -8.11 -15.20 11.60
CA ASP A 235 -8.89 -14.60 12.69
C ASP A 235 -8.97 -13.05 12.56
N ILE A 236 -9.40 -12.59 11.38
CA ILE A 236 -9.50 -11.16 11.09
C ILE A 236 -10.73 -10.60 11.82
N ALA A 237 -10.48 -9.83 12.87
CA ALA A 237 -11.52 -9.27 13.73
C ALA A 237 -12.56 -8.40 13.01
N VAL A 238 -12.16 -7.71 11.94
CA VAL A 238 -13.06 -6.86 11.13
C VAL A 238 -12.85 -7.18 9.66
N PRO A 239 -13.57 -8.18 9.13
CA PRO A 239 -13.43 -8.60 7.74
C PRO A 239 -14.16 -7.64 6.76
N PRO A 240 -13.69 -7.52 5.51
CA PRO A 240 -12.43 -8.08 5.07
C PRO A 240 -11.23 -7.32 5.65
N TRP A 241 -10.11 -8.01 5.82
CA TRP A 241 -8.83 -7.31 6.03
C TRP A 241 -8.61 -6.34 4.87
N ALA A 242 -8.25 -5.09 5.19
CA ALA A 242 -8.13 -4.00 4.23
C ALA A 242 -6.82 -4.14 3.42
N ASP A 243 -6.77 -5.18 2.59
CA ASP A 243 -5.59 -5.60 1.87
C ASP A 243 -5.46 -4.86 0.53
N GLN A 244 -4.59 -3.85 0.51
CA GLN A 244 -4.30 -3.08 -0.69
C GLN A 244 -3.54 -3.89 -1.74
N TRP A 245 -2.75 -4.87 -1.32
CA TRP A 245 -2.00 -5.71 -2.24
C TRP A 245 -2.92 -6.65 -3.00
N ALA A 246 -3.90 -7.24 -2.31
CA ALA A 246 -4.97 -8.00 -2.97
C ALA A 246 -5.79 -7.13 -3.93
N ALA A 247 -6.02 -5.86 -3.59
CA ALA A 247 -6.67 -4.91 -4.49
C ALA A 247 -5.84 -4.62 -5.75
N TYR A 248 -4.51 -4.47 -5.64
CA TYR A 248 -3.62 -4.41 -6.79
C TYR A 248 -3.73 -5.67 -7.65
N THR A 249 -3.67 -6.86 -7.04
CA THR A 249 -3.85 -8.15 -7.75
C THR A 249 -5.17 -8.19 -8.53
N LEU A 250 -6.29 -7.75 -7.93
CA LEU A 250 -7.59 -7.68 -8.60
C LEU A 250 -7.57 -6.70 -9.78
N GLY A 251 -6.86 -5.57 -9.65
CA GLY A 251 -6.65 -4.60 -10.72
C GLY A 251 -5.91 -5.18 -11.91
N GLU A 252 -4.84 -5.94 -11.67
CA GLU A 252 -4.09 -6.67 -12.71
C GLU A 252 -4.95 -7.80 -13.31
N ALA A 253 -5.56 -8.62 -12.45
CA ALA A 253 -6.32 -9.82 -12.81
C ALA A 253 -7.59 -9.55 -13.62
N ALA A 254 -8.16 -8.36 -13.50
CA ALA A 254 -9.37 -7.99 -14.24
C ALA A 254 -9.22 -8.14 -15.76
N ALA A 255 -8.02 -7.95 -16.32
CA ALA A 255 -7.77 -8.04 -17.75
C ALA A 255 -7.82 -9.49 -18.29
N TRP A 256 -7.53 -10.49 -17.46
CA TRP A 256 -7.50 -11.91 -17.86
C TRP A 256 -8.60 -12.74 -17.20
N GLY A 257 -9.38 -12.15 -16.29
CA GLY A 257 -10.67 -12.66 -15.82
C GLY A 257 -10.79 -12.74 -14.30
N LEU A 258 -11.98 -12.43 -13.76
CA LEU A 258 -12.27 -12.59 -12.34
C LEU A 258 -13.38 -13.61 -12.12
N SER A 259 -13.23 -14.47 -11.10
CA SER A 259 -14.30 -15.35 -10.63
C SER A 259 -15.41 -14.54 -9.94
N GLU A 260 -16.55 -15.18 -9.66
CA GLU A 260 -17.61 -14.55 -8.86
C GLU A 260 -17.13 -14.20 -7.45
N ASP A 261 -16.31 -15.06 -6.84
CA ASP A 261 -15.74 -14.82 -5.51
C ASP A 261 -14.77 -13.64 -5.53
N HIS A 262 -13.94 -13.50 -6.58
CA HIS A 262 -13.07 -12.33 -6.76
C HIS A 262 -13.86 -11.03 -6.88
N VAL A 263 -14.98 -11.04 -7.63
CA VAL A 263 -15.85 -9.86 -7.76
C VAL A 263 -16.54 -9.53 -6.43
N ALA A 264 -17.03 -10.52 -5.70
CA ALA A 264 -17.63 -10.32 -4.38
C ALA A 264 -16.61 -9.76 -3.37
N TYR A 265 -15.37 -10.26 -3.43
CA TYR A 265 -14.27 -9.79 -2.61
C TYR A 265 -13.86 -8.36 -2.97
N ALA A 266 -13.72 -8.02 -4.25
CA ALA A 266 -13.44 -6.67 -4.72
C ALA A 266 -14.48 -5.65 -4.22
N ARG A 267 -15.78 -6.00 -4.27
CA ARG A 267 -16.86 -5.18 -3.71
C ARG A 267 -16.73 -4.97 -2.20
N SER A 268 -16.38 -6.03 -1.48
CA SER A 268 -16.22 -6.00 -0.03
C SER A 268 -15.00 -5.16 0.38
N LEU A 269 -13.88 -5.26 -0.34
CA LEU A 269 -12.72 -4.39 -0.16
C LEU A 269 -13.05 -2.92 -0.47
N ALA A 270 -13.77 -2.64 -1.56
CA ALA A 270 -14.16 -1.27 -1.90
C ALA A 270 -15.02 -0.63 -0.79
N ALA A 271 -15.96 -1.40 -0.22
CA ALA A 271 -16.74 -0.97 0.94
C ALA A 271 -15.86 -0.73 2.17
N ARG A 272 -14.92 -1.64 2.45
CA ARG A 272 -13.99 -1.54 3.58
C ARG A 272 -13.12 -0.29 3.50
N PHE A 273 -12.44 -0.06 2.38
CA PHE A 273 -11.65 1.16 2.16
C PHE A 273 -12.52 2.41 2.19
N GLY A 274 -13.71 2.37 1.58
CA GLY A 274 -14.66 3.48 1.62
C GLY A 274 -15.04 3.91 3.04
N VAL A 275 -15.25 2.96 3.94
CA VAL A 275 -15.51 3.25 5.38
C VAL A 275 -14.28 3.84 6.06
N LEU A 276 -13.09 3.30 5.82
CA LEU A 276 -11.84 3.79 6.43
C LEU A 276 -11.54 5.23 6.00
N LEU A 277 -11.61 5.49 4.69
CA LEU A 277 -11.39 6.83 4.11
C LEU A 277 -12.42 7.84 4.57
N ARG A 278 -13.70 7.46 4.59
CA ARG A 278 -14.75 8.31 5.13
C ARG A 278 -14.50 8.66 6.58
N THR A 279 -14.17 7.66 7.41
CA THR A 279 -13.90 7.88 8.83
C THR A 279 -12.74 8.85 9.02
N GLU A 280 -11.65 8.68 8.26
CA GLU A 280 -10.50 9.58 8.32
C GLU A 280 -10.85 11.02 7.91
N SER A 281 -11.65 11.20 6.85
CA SER A 281 -12.12 12.52 6.39
C SER A 281 -13.00 13.24 7.42
N GLN A 282 -13.59 12.52 8.37
CA GLN A 282 -14.49 13.08 9.39
C GLN A 282 -13.78 13.44 10.70
N LYS A 283 -12.53 12.99 10.92
CA LYS A 283 -11.84 13.11 12.22
C LYS A 283 -11.67 14.55 12.70
N GLU A 284 -11.60 15.53 11.81
CA GLU A 284 -11.51 16.96 12.20
C GLU A 284 -12.84 17.53 12.74
N GLY A 285 -13.97 16.91 12.38
CA GLY A 285 -15.30 17.32 12.82
C GLY A 285 -15.78 16.62 14.09
N TRP A 286 -14.99 15.69 14.66
CA TRP A 286 -15.39 14.90 15.83
C TRP A 286 -14.98 15.58 17.15
N PRO A 287 -15.81 15.52 18.20
CA PRO A 287 -15.40 15.92 19.54
C PRO A 287 -14.22 15.06 20.03
N VAL A 288 -13.18 15.74 20.52
CA VAL A 288 -11.85 15.20 20.92
C VAL A 288 -11.82 13.86 21.68
N PRO A 289 -12.74 13.52 22.63
CA PRO A 289 -12.58 12.26 23.38
C PRO A 289 -12.91 10.97 22.61
N PHE A 290 -13.42 11.05 21.37
CA PHE A 290 -13.76 9.87 20.54
C PHE A 290 -12.91 9.73 19.28
N VAL A 291 -11.90 10.57 19.10
CA VAL A 291 -11.07 10.60 17.90
C VAL A 291 -9.88 9.68 18.10
N ASP A 292 -9.90 8.52 17.44
CA ASP A 292 -8.67 7.76 17.20
C ASP A 292 -7.65 8.68 16.51
N HIS A 293 -6.37 8.53 16.83
CA HIS A 293 -5.31 9.34 16.23
C HIS A 293 -5.42 9.30 14.69
N ARG A 294 -5.10 10.42 14.03
CA ARG A 294 -5.09 10.48 12.56
C ARG A 294 -4.26 9.32 12.00
N ALA A 295 -4.69 8.79 10.87
CA ALA A 295 -3.86 7.83 10.15
C ALA A 295 -2.52 8.50 9.83
N ARG A 296 -1.44 7.74 10.00
CA ARG A 296 -0.12 8.13 9.45
C ARG A 296 -0.17 8.14 7.93
N GLY A 297 0.79 8.80 7.28
CA GLY A 297 0.91 8.82 5.83
C GLY A 297 0.75 7.42 5.22
N ALA A 298 1.49 6.44 5.75
CA ALA A 298 1.45 5.06 5.27
C ALA A 298 0.05 4.44 5.35
N GLY A 299 -0.72 4.75 6.40
CA GLY A 299 -2.05 4.17 6.61
C GLY A 299 -3.07 4.73 5.62
N LEU A 300 -3.09 6.05 5.44
CA LEU A 300 -3.99 6.70 4.47
C LEU A 300 -3.56 6.41 3.02
N GLY A 301 -2.26 6.38 2.75
CA GLY A 301 -1.67 5.99 1.46
C GLY A 301 -2.11 4.58 1.05
N VAL A 302 -1.97 3.60 1.94
CA VAL A 302 -2.44 2.21 1.72
C VAL A 302 -3.91 2.14 1.33
N TRP A 303 -4.77 2.96 1.96
CA TRP A 303 -6.19 2.99 1.62
C TRP A 303 -6.47 3.65 0.26
N ALA A 304 -5.69 4.68 -0.10
CA ALA A 304 -5.75 5.33 -1.41
C ALA A 304 -5.29 4.36 -2.52
N GLU A 305 -4.17 3.66 -2.31
CA GLU A 305 -3.70 2.60 -3.21
C GLU A 305 -4.77 1.53 -3.41
N GLY A 306 -5.30 0.97 -2.31
CA GLY A 306 -6.26 -0.13 -2.37
C GLY A 306 -7.56 0.27 -3.09
N ILE A 307 -8.13 1.43 -2.77
CA ILE A 307 -9.37 1.87 -3.44
C ILE A 307 -9.13 2.25 -4.90
N GLY A 308 -7.95 2.80 -5.22
CA GLY A 308 -7.58 3.16 -6.57
C GLY A 308 -7.33 1.94 -7.46
N ALA A 309 -6.67 0.91 -6.93
CA ALA A 309 -6.49 -0.37 -7.60
C ALA A 309 -7.83 -1.05 -7.97
N LEU A 310 -8.81 -0.99 -7.06
CA LEU A 310 -10.18 -1.45 -7.34
C LEU A 310 -10.88 -0.59 -8.41
N GLY A 311 -10.48 0.67 -8.57
CA GLY A 311 -10.91 1.53 -9.67
C GLY A 311 -10.52 0.97 -11.04
N HIS A 312 -9.30 0.43 -11.18
CA HIS A 312 -8.88 -0.26 -12.40
C HIS A 312 -9.69 -1.53 -12.66
N ALA A 313 -9.88 -2.37 -11.62
CA ALA A 313 -10.73 -3.55 -11.74
C ALA A 313 -12.15 -3.17 -12.19
N ALA A 314 -12.72 -2.09 -11.62
CA ALA A 314 -14.03 -1.58 -12.01
C ALA A 314 -14.08 -0.98 -13.42
N ALA A 315 -12.97 -0.46 -13.93
CA ALA A 315 -12.87 0.04 -15.30
C ALA A 315 -12.95 -1.10 -16.34
N VAL A 316 -12.37 -2.26 -16.02
CA VAL A 316 -12.29 -3.43 -16.91
C VAL A 316 -13.50 -4.35 -16.75
N ASP A 317 -13.85 -4.75 -15.52
CA ASP A 317 -14.95 -5.69 -15.25
C ASP A 317 -16.28 -4.95 -15.10
N THR A 318 -17.18 -5.15 -16.07
CA THR A 318 -18.51 -4.50 -16.08
C THR A 318 -19.39 -4.85 -14.89
N ARG A 319 -19.14 -5.99 -14.22
CA ARG A 319 -19.86 -6.37 -12.99
C ARG A 319 -19.54 -5.45 -11.81
N LEU A 320 -18.49 -4.62 -11.89
CA LEU A 320 -18.07 -3.66 -10.87
C LEU A 320 -18.31 -2.19 -11.28
N ALA A 321 -18.96 -1.95 -12.43
CA ALA A 321 -19.07 -0.61 -13.02
C ALA A 321 -19.81 0.41 -12.12
N ASP A 322 -20.71 -0.05 -11.26
CA ASP A 322 -21.42 0.78 -10.27
C ASP A 322 -20.49 1.38 -9.21
N LEU A 323 -19.31 0.79 -9.00
CA LEU A 323 -18.34 1.27 -8.02
C LEU A 323 -17.47 2.44 -8.54
N ARG A 324 -17.42 2.70 -9.85
CA ARG A 324 -16.49 3.69 -10.45
C ARG A 324 -16.63 5.09 -9.84
N VAL A 325 -17.87 5.58 -9.78
CA VAL A 325 -18.17 6.92 -9.23
C VAL A 325 -17.85 7.02 -7.73
N PRO A 326 -18.34 6.11 -6.85
CA PRO A 326 -18.02 6.19 -5.43
C PRO A 326 -16.52 5.97 -5.15
N ILE A 327 -15.84 5.07 -5.86
CA ILE A 327 -14.38 4.89 -5.74
C ILE A 327 -13.65 6.18 -6.05
N HIS A 328 -13.93 6.80 -7.20
CA HIS A 328 -13.27 8.04 -7.61
C HIS A 328 -13.49 9.14 -6.55
N ALA A 329 -14.72 9.34 -6.08
CA ALA A 329 -15.02 10.34 -5.06
C ALA A 329 -14.28 10.11 -3.73
N ARG A 330 -14.08 8.85 -3.32
CA ARG A 330 -13.30 8.53 -2.10
C ARG A 330 -11.80 8.71 -2.31
N LEU A 331 -11.28 8.28 -3.46
CA LEU A 331 -9.88 8.39 -3.82
C LEU A 331 -9.43 9.85 -3.90
N THR A 332 -10.17 10.69 -4.61
CA THR A 332 -9.88 12.13 -4.70
C THR A 332 -9.86 12.81 -3.34
N CYS A 333 -10.81 12.47 -2.46
CA CYS A 333 -10.82 13.00 -1.09
C CYS A 333 -9.59 12.55 -0.29
N ALA A 334 -9.21 11.27 -0.39
CA ALA A 334 -8.04 10.73 0.28
C ALA A 334 -6.74 11.41 -0.18
N ALA A 335 -6.57 11.57 -1.50
CA ALA A 335 -5.44 12.23 -2.11
C ALA A 335 -5.34 13.71 -1.70
N ALA A 336 -6.45 14.43 -1.69
CA ALA A 336 -6.48 15.81 -1.22
C ALA A 336 -6.09 15.96 0.26
N ILE A 337 -6.50 15.01 1.11
CA ILE A 337 -6.07 14.96 2.52
C ILE A 337 -4.55 14.67 2.62
N LEU A 338 -4.00 13.83 1.75
CA LEU A 338 -2.57 13.54 1.71
C LEU A 338 -1.77 14.78 1.30
N VAL A 339 -2.19 15.51 0.25
CA VAL A 339 -1.58 16.78 -0.16
C VAL A 339 -1.60 17.79 0.99
N GLU A 340 -2.75 18.01 1.64
CA GLU A 340 -2.87 18.96 2.76
C GLU A 340 -1.94 18.62 3.94
N ARG A 341 -1.57 17.35 4.11
CA ARG A 341 -0.76 16.86 5.23
C ARG A 341 0.74 16.77 4.94
N GLN A 342 1.17 17.04 3.70
CA GLN A 342 2.58 17.02 3.35
C GLN A 342 3.26 18.26 3.93
N TYR A 343 4.42 18.07 4.56
CA TYR A 343 5.20 19.19 5.09
C TYR A 343 5.94 19.87 3.93
N ASP A 344 5.95 21.20 3.94
CA ASP A 344 6.63 22.00 2.91
C ASP A 344 7.94 22.64 3.43
N ALA A 345 8.60 23.41 2.56
CA ALA A 345 9.82 24.13 2.89
C ALA A 345 9.63 25.15 4.03
N ALA A 346 8.42 25.72 4.20
CA ALA A 346 8.12 26.65 5.29
C ALA A 346 8.01 25.91 6.63
N ASP A 347 7.40 24.72 6.65
CA ASP A 347 7.39 23.83 7.82
C ASP A 347 8.82 23.38 8.20
N ALA A 348 9.66 23.14 7.19
CA ALA A 348 11.04 22.68 7.37
C ALA A 348 12.01 23.79 7.83
N ALA A 349 11.71 25.08 7.58
CA ALA A 349 12.62 26.20 7.81
C ALA A 349 13.09 26.35 9.27
N GLY A 350 12.27 25.94 10.24
CA GLY A 350 12.61 25.95 11.67
C GLY A 350 13.25 24.66 12.19
N SER A 351 13.39 23.63 11.34
CA SER A 351 13.96 22.35 11.71
C SER A 351 15.48 22.40 11.77
N ARG A 352 16.07 21.59 12.66
CA ARG A 352 17.52 21.37 12.70
C ARG A 352 18.00 20.56 11.49
N SER A 353 17.12 19.74 10.91
CA SER A 353 17.38 18.93 9.72
C SER A 353 16.27 19.17 8.68
N PRO A 354 16.29 20.30 7.95
CA PRO A 354 15.21 20.65 7.00
C PRO A 354 14.98 19.60 5.91
N GLY A 355 16.04 18.98 5.38
CA GLY A 355 15.92 17.96 4.33
C GLY A 355 15.21 16.67 4.76
N LEU A 356 15.10 16.42 6.08
CA LEU A 356 14.35 15.30 6.65
C LEU A 356 12.88 15.66 6.93
N VAL A 357 12.50 16.94 6.78
CA VAL A 357 11.15 17.45 7.03
C VAL A 357 10.43 17.82 5.74
N ASP A 358 11.12 18.50 4.82
CA ASP A 358 10.55 19.01 3.57
C ASP A 358 10.13 17.89 2.62
N GLY A 359 8.83 17.77 2.37
CA GLY A 359 8.20 16.73 1.55
C GLY A 359 7.65 15.53 2.33
N ALA A 360 7.83 15.47 3.66
CA ALA A 360 7.47 14.29 4.46
C ALA A 360 6.09 14.37 5.16
N TRP A 361 5.48 13.21 5.38
CA TRP A 361 4.35 13.04 6.31
C TRP A 361 4.80 12.61 7.71
N PHE A 362 4.35 13.33 8.74
CA PHE A 362 4.64 13.01 10.13
C PHE A 362 3.40 12.53 10.90
N ARG A 363 3.60 11.54 11.78
CA ARG A 363 2.67 11.20 12.86
C ARG A 363 3.40 11.28 14.19
N ASP A 364 2.85 12.02 15.15
CA ASP A 364 3.40 12.17 16.49
C ASP A 364 4.88 12.64 16.52
N GLY A 365 5.31 13.36 15.48
CA GLY A 365 6.70 13.85 15.33
C GLY A 365 7.66 12.86 14.67
N VAL A 366 7.18 11.71 14.20
CA VAL A 366 7.97 10.70 13.49
C VAL A 366 7.49 10.57 12.04
N THR A 367 8.43 10.51 11.11
CA THR A 367 8.22 10.08 9.72
C THR A 367 8.96 8.76 9.49
N ARG A 368 8.45 7.92 8.61
CA ARG A 368 9.10 6.68 8.15
C ARG A 368 9.09 6.64 6.63
N MET A 369 10.02 5.92 6.02
CA MET A 369 10.02 5.72 4.57
C MET A 369 8.73 5.10 4.01
N ASP A 370 8.01 4.26 4.78
CA ASP A 370 6.70 3.74 4.36
C ASP A 370 5.59 4.82 4.38
N ASP A 371 5.76 5.92 5.12
CA ASP A 371 4.87 7.08 5.03
C ASP A 371 5.02 7.82 3.70
N GLN A 372 6.18 7.69 3.04
CA GLN A 372 6.45 8.28 1.73
C GLN A 372 6.02 7.33 0.62
N GLN A 373 6.43 6.06 0.71
CA GLN A 373 6.13 5.01 -0.27
C GLN A 373 4.65 4.94 -0.62
N HIS A 374 3.81 4.62 0.36
CA HIS A 374 2.39 4.38 0.11
C HIS A 374 1.64 5.64 -0.29
N VAL A 375 2.11 6.81 0.17
CA VAL A 375 1.48 8.08 -0.20
C VAL A 375 1.82 8.43 -1.64
N LEU A 376 3.08 8.29 -2.05
CA LEU A 376 3.52 8.45 -3.44
C LEU A 376 2.67 7.57 -4.37
N SER A 377 2.61 6.26 -4.11
CA SER A 377 1.85 5.32 -4.94
C SER A 377 0.35 5.66 -4.97
N GLY A 378 -0.25 5.96 -3.80
CA GLY A 378 -1.66 6.33 -3.71
C GLY A 378 -2.00 7.64 -4.44
N LEU A 379 -1.11 8.63 -4.42
CA LEU A 379 -1.27 9.90 -5.13
C LEU A 379 -1.19 9.72 -6.65
N LEU A 380 -0.24 8.92 -7.15
CA LEU A 380 -0.14 8.65 -8.58
C LEU A 380 -1.35 7.88 -9.11
N VAL A 381 -1.88 6.91 -8.35
CA VAL A 381 -3.15 6.24 -8.71
C VAL A 381 -4.31 7.24 -8.72
N ALA A 382 -4.38 8.16 -7.75
CA ALA A 382 -5.41 9.20 -7.70
C ALA A 382 -5.33 10.20 -8.87
N ALA A 383 -4.13 10.47 -9.37
CA ALA A 383 -3.90 11.28 -10.56
C ALA A 383 -4.26 10.54 -11.87
N GLY A 384 -4.39 9.21 -11.83
CA GLY A 384 -4.59 8.38 -13.01
C GLY A 384 -3.31 8.02 -13.75
N GLU A 385 -2.15 8.19 -13.10
CA GLU A 385 -0.81 8.00 -13.67
C GLU A 385 -0.24 6.59 -13.40
N LEU A 386 -0.91 5.79 -12.55
CA LEU A 386 -0.62 4.38 -12.36
C LEU A 386 -1.82 3.53 -12.74
N GLY A 387 -1.52 2.36 -13.30
CA GLY A 387 -2.47 1.28 -13.54
C GLY A 387 -1.76 -0.07 -13.54
N PRO A 388 -2.44 -1.12 -14.04
CA PRO A 388 -1.87 -2.44 -14.27
C PRO A 388 -0.51 -2.39 -14.97
N VAL A 389 0.36 -3.33 -14.67
CA VAL A 389 1.65 -3.45 -15.36
C VAL A 389 1.43 -4.07 -16.74
N GLU A 390 1.85 -3.36 -17.79
CA GLU A 390 1.84 -3.85 -19.17
C GLU A 390 3.27 -4.24 -19.62
N PRO A 391 3.43 -5.27 -20.47
CA PRO A 391 4.73 -5.81 -20.91
C PRO A 391 5.56 -4.93 -21.85
#